data_AF-A0AAE0PRZ2-F1
#
_entry.id   AF-A0AAE0PRZ2-F1
#
_cell.length_a   1.000
_cell.length_b   1.000
_cell.length_c   1.000
_cell.angle_alpha   90.00
_cell.angle_beta   90.00
_cell.angle_gamma   90.00
#
_symmetry.space_group_name_H-M   'P 1'
#
loop_
_entity.id
_entity.type
_entity.pdbx_description
1 polymer ?
#
loop_
_entity_poly.entity_id
_entity_poly.type
_entity_poly.pdbx_seq_one_letter_code
_entity_poly.pdbx_strand_id
1 'polypeptide(L)'
;MESIPTGERVVIGADFNGHVGEGNTGDEEVMGKFGVKERNLEGQMVVDFAKRTDMAVVNTYFQKREEHRVTYKSGGRRTQVDYILCRRGNLKEISDCKVVVGESVARQHRMVVCRMTLMVCKKKRSKIEKKTKWWKLKKEECCEEFRQKLRQALGGQVVLPDDWETTAEVIRETGRKVLGVSSGRRKEDKETWWWNEEVQDSVQRKRLAKKKWDMDRTEENRQVYKELQRRVNREVSKAKQKAYDELYTRLDTREGEKDLYRLARQRDRDGKDVQQVRVIKDRDGRVRSK
;
A
#
# COMPACT_ATOMS: atom_id res chain seq x y z
N MET A 1 -28.22 -10.51 13.07
CA MET A 1 -26.80 -10.30 12.72
C MET A 1 -26.75 -9.84 11.28
N GLU A 2 -26.27 -8.63 11.02
CA GLU A 2 -25.99 -8.19 9.64
C GLU A 2 -24.99 -9.17 9.00
N SER A 3 -25.37 -9.78 7.88
CA SER A 3 -24.54 -10.76 7.19
C SER A 3 -23.38 -10.05 6.49
N ILE A 4 -22.14 -10.43 6.79
CA ILE A 4 -20.98 -10.00 6.01
C ILE A 4 -21.21 -10.42 4.55
N PRO A 5 -21.11 -9.50 3.56
CA PRO A 5 -21.40 -9.82 2.16
C PRO A 5 -20.60 -11.03 1.69
N THR A 6 -21.24 -11.96 0.96
CA THR A 6 -20.64 -13.25 0.56
C THR A 6 -19.38 -13.09 -0.29
N GLY A 7 -19.24 -11.96 -1.01
CA GLY A 7 -18.07 -11.65 -1.84
C GLY A 7 -16.82 -11.18 -1.07
N GLU A 8 -16.93 -10.92 0.23
CA GLU A 8 -15.77 -10.54 1.05
C GLU A 8 -14.98 -11.77 1.52
N ARG A 9 -13.68 -11.60 1.75
CA ARG A 9 -12.84 -12.63 2.36
C ARG A 9 -12.92 -12.48 3.86
N VAL A 10 -13.27 -13.55 4.57
CA VAL A 10 -13.36 -13.54 6.04
C VAL A 10 -12.45 -14.63 6.59
N VAL A 11 -11.58 -14.22 7.51
CA VAL A 11 -10.74 -15.11 8.32
C VAL A 11 -10.94 -14.72 9.77
N ILE A 12 -11.25 -15.69 10.62
CA ILE A 12 -11.42 -15.50 12.07
C ILE A 12 -10.32 -16.31 12.74
N GLY A 13 -9.48 -15.65 13.54
CA GLY A 13 -8.55 -16.30 14.44
C GLY A 13 -8.93 -15.97 15.87
N ALA A 14 -9.25 -16.98 16.67
CA ALA A 14 -9.61 -16.79 18.07
C ALA A 14 -9.32 -18.04 18.91
N ASP A 15 -9.25 -17.84 20.22
CA ASP A 15 -9.33 -18.90 21.21
C ASP A 15 -10.81 -19.20 21.47
N PHE A 16 -11.24 -20.40 21.07
CA PHE A 16 -12.61 -20.85 21.22
C PHE A 16 -12.83 -21.68 22.49
N ASN A 17 -11.76 -22.01 23.24
CA ASN A 17 -11.83 -22.89 24.41
C ASN A 17 -12.56 -24.24 24.18
N GLY A 18 -12.68 -24.67 22.92
CA GLY A 18 -13.31 -25.92 22.53
C GLY A 18 -12.31 -26.88 21.89
N HIS A 19 -12.59 -28.18 21.96
CA HIS A 19 -11.85 -29.22 21.27
C HIS A 19 -12.70 -29.76 20.13
N VAL A 20 -12.35 -29.42 18.90
CA VAL A 20 -13.06 -29.89 17.69
C VAL A 20 -12.85 -31.40 17.46
N GLY A 21 -11.75 -31.94 17.97
CA GLY A 21 -11.42 -33.37 17.93
C GLY A 21 -10.80 -33.85 16.61
N GLU A 22 -10.27 -35.07 16.63
CA GLU A 22 -9.72 -35.80 15.48
C GLU A 22 -10.83 -36.48 14.65
N GLY A 23 -10.62 -36.57 13.33
CA GLY A 23 -11.62 -37.09 12.40
C GLY A 23 -12.70 -36.06 12.03
N ASN A 24 -13.43 -36.31 10.95
CA ASN A 24 -14.43 -35.37 10.41
C ASN A 24 -15.75 -36.03 10.01
N THR A 25 -16.03 -37.23 10.51
CA THR A 25 -17.24 -37.99 10.17
C THR A 25 -18.50 -37.18 10.49
N GLY A 26 -19.28 -36.82 9.46
CA GLY A 26 -20.50 -35.99 9.58
C GLY A 26 -20.27 -34.48 9.55
N ASP A 27 -19.02 -34.02 9.43
CA ASP A 27 -18.62 -32.61 9.36
C ASP A 27 -17.59 -32.35 8.24
N GLU A 28 -17.53 -33.24 7.24
CA GLU A 28 -16.51 -33.23 6.17
C GLU A 28 -16.50 -31.92 5.38
N GLU A 29 -17.63 -31.23 5.36
CA GLU A 29 -17.81 -29.94 4.72
C GLU A 29 -17.07 -28.77 5.39
N VAL A 30 -16.91 -28.81 6.71
CA VAL A 30 -16.40 -27.70 7.52
C VAL A 30 -15.09 -28.02 8.22
N MET A 31 -14.70 -29.28 8.34
CA MET A 31 -13.45 -29.67 9.00
C MET A 31 -12.74 -30.82 8.29
N GLY A 32 -11.41 -30.80 8.42
CA GLY A 32 -10.52 -31.87 7.99
C GLY A 32 -10.32 -32.92 9.10
N LYS A 33 -9.51 -33.94 8.78
CA LYS A 33 -9.32 -35.12 9.63
C LYS A 33 -8.31 -34.95 10.75
N PHE A 34 -7.46 -33.93 10.68
CA PHE A 34 -6.23 -33.83 11.48
C PHE A 34 -6.40 -32.93 12.72
N GLY A 35 -7.50 -33.05 13.44
CA GLY A 35 -7.64 -32.40 14.74
C GLY A 35 -6.82 -33.08 15.84
N VAL A 36 -7.04 -32.68 17.08
CA VAL A 36 -6.34 -33.20 18.26
C VAL A 36 -7.37 -33.60 19.30
N LYS A 37 -7.19 -34.78 19.91
CA LYS A 37 -8.03 -35.35 20.97
C LYS A 37 -9.47 -35.62 20.51
N GLU A 38 -10.34 -35.95 21.46
CA GLU A 38 -11.77 -36.11 21.25
C GLU A 38 -12.50 -34.77 21.27
N ARG A 39 -13.67 -34.75 20.63
CA ARG A 39 -14.52 -33.57 20.57
C ARG A 39 -15.26 -33.35 21.89
N ASN A 40 -15.28 -32.13 22.41
CA ASN A 40 -16.11 -31.73 23.55
C ASN A 40 -17.33 -30.89 23.11
N LEU A 41 -18.20 -30.54 24.06
CA LEU A 41 -19.41 -29.76 23.81
C LEU A 41 -19.09 -28.39 23.17
N GLU A 42 -18.09 -27.70 23.70
CA GLU A 42 -17.64 -26.40 23.18
C GLU A 42 -17.08 -26.53 21.76
N GLY A 43 -16.36 -27.62 21.47
CA GLY A 43 -15.88 -27.94 20.14
C GLY A 43 -17.01 -28.24 19.16
N GLN A 44 -18.07 -28.90 19.60
CA GLN A 44 -19.27 -29.08 18.79
C GLN A 44 -19.92 -27.73 18.47
N MET A 45 -19.97 -26.79 19.41
CA MET A 45 -20.47 -25.44 19.15
C MET A 45 -19.63 -24.70 18.09
N VAL A 46 -18.31 -24.89 18.07
CA VAL A 46 -17.42 -24.33 17.03
C VAL A 46 -17.74 -24.92 15.67
N VAL A 47 -17.96 -26.23 15.60
CA VAL A 47 -18.33 -26.93 14.35
C VAL A 47 -19.71 -26.48 13.86
N ASP A 48 -20.70 -26.40 14.75
CA ASP A 48 -22.05 -25.94 14.42
C ASP A 48 -22.05 -24.47 13.96
N PHE A 49 -21.23 -23.64 14.57
CA PHE A 49 -21.00 -22.27 14.13
C PHE A 49 -20.41 -22.23 12.72
N ALA A 50 -19.39 -23.05 12.45
CA ALA A 50 -18.76 -23.14 11.14
C ALA A 50 -19.76 -23.59 10.06
N LYS A 51 -20.62 -24.57 10.37
CA LYS A 51 -21.72 -25.02 9.49
C LYS A 51 -22.70 -23.91 9.16
N ARG A 52 -23.18 -23.20 10.18
CA ARG A 52 -24.17 -22.11 10.00
C ARG A 52 -23.63 -20.90 9.24
N THR A 53 -22.30 -20.69 9.27
CA THR A 53 -21.65 -19.51 8.68
C THR A 53 -20.86 -19.81 7.40
N ASP A 54 -20.96 -21.03 6.87
CA ASP A 54 -20.22 -21.51 5.70
C ASP A 54 -18.69 -21.33 5.83
N MET A 55 -18.18 -21.64 7.02
CA MET A 55 -16.76 -21.56 7.36
C MET A 55 -16.12 -22.93 7.50
N ALA A 56 -14.79 -22.96 7.35
CA ALA A 56 -13.95 -24.14 7.45
C ALA A 56 -12.92 -23.98 8.57
N VAL A 57 -12.75 -25.01 9.41
CA VAL A 57 -11.76 -25.10 10.50
C VAL A 57 -10.39 -25.44 9.93
N VAL A 58 -9.65 -24.41 9.52
CA VAL A 58 -8.40 -24.51 8.75
C VAL A 58 -7.36 -25.42 9.43
N ASN A 59 -7.26 -25.35 10.77
CA ASN A 59 -6.28 -26.10 11.56
C ASN A 59 -6.36 -27.63 11.35
N THR A 60 -7.53 -28.14 10.97
CA THR A 60 -7.81 -29.58 10.87
C THR A 60 -7.55 -30.17 9.48
N TYR A 61 -7.30 -29.34 8.46
CA TYR A 61 -7.12 -29.79 7.07
C TYR A 61 -5.70 -30.26 6.76
N PHE A 62 -4.70 -29.83 7.52
CA PHE A 62 -3.29 -30.10 7.21
C PHE A 62 -2.71 -31.19 8.12
N GLN A 63 -2.16 -32.24 7.51
CA GLN A 63 -1.43 -33.26 8.24
C GLN A 63 -0.09 -32.69 8.74
N LYS A 64 0.09 -32.67 10.06
CA LYS A 64 1.30 -32.18 10.74
C LYS A 64 1.75 -33.14 11.84
N ARG A 65 2.89 -32.87 12.45
CA ARG A 65 3.26 -33.50 13.72
C ARG A 65 2.33 -32.98 14.82
N GLU A 66 1.98 -33.82 15.79
CA GLU A 66 1.06 -33.45 16.88
C GLU A 66 1.50 -32.17 17.61
N GLU A 67 2.81 -32.02 17.85
CA GLU A 67 3.38 -30.82 18.49
C GLU A 67 3.08 -29.52 17.73
N HIS A 68 2.94 -29.60 16.40
CA HIS A 68 2.63 -28.47 15.53
C HIS A 68 1.10 -28.28 15.34
N ARG A 69 0.27 -29.05 16.06
CA ARG A 69 -1.19 -28.87 16.14
C ARG A 69 -1.67 -28.40 17.50
N VAL A 70 -0.93 -28.73 18.56
CA VAL A 70 -1.22 -28.33 19.95
C VAL A 70 -0.98 -26.83 20.12
N THR A 71 -2.04 -26.08 20.42
CA THR A 71 -2.00 -24.62 20.61
C THR A 71 -1.86 -24.22 22.07
N TYR A 72 -2.23 -25.09 23.01
CA TYR A 72 -2.13 -24.83 24.45
C TYR A 72 -1.38 -25.96 25.16
N LYS A 73 -0.43 -25.58 26.03
CA LYS A 73 0.34 -26.52 26.86
C LYS A 73 0.49 -25.98 28.28
N SER A 74 -0.03 -26.71 29.27
CA SER A 74 0.12 -26.37 30.70
C SER A 74 0.06 -27.64 31.56
N GLY A 75 0.96 -27.77 32.54
CA GLY A 75 0.92 -28.86 33.53
C GLY A 75 0.85 -30.27 32.92
N GLY A 76 1.57 -30.53 31.83
CA GLY A 76 1.54 -31.81 31.11
C GLY A 76 0.34 -32.02 30.17
N ARG A 77 -0.69 -31.16 30.25
CA ARG A 77 -1.83 -31.16 29.32
C ARG A 77 -1.44 -30.47 28.02
N ARG A 78 -1.86 -31.07 26.90
CA ARG A 78 -1.67 -30.58 25.53
C ARG A 78 -3.03 -30.53 24.86
N THR A 79 -3.46 -29.37 24.38
CA THR A 79 -4.78 -29.19 23.76
C THR A 79 -4.71 -28.26 22.56
N GLN A 80 -5.74 -28.32 21.72
CA GLN A 80 -5.99 -27.38 20.64
C GLN A 80 -7.26 -26.60 21.02
N VAL A 81 -7.14 -25.29 21.14
CA VAL A 81 -8.24 -24.37 21.52
C VAL A 81 -8.24 -23.10 20.66
N ASP A 82 -7.10 -22.76 20.06
CA ASP A 82 -6.95 -21.65 19.13
C ASP A 82 -7.19 -22.15 17.70
N TYR A 83 -8.21 -21.59 17.04
CA TYR A 83 -8.58 -22.00 15.69
C TYR A 83 -8.58 -20.82 14.73
N ILE A 84 -8.21 -21.13 13.49
CA ILE A 84 -8.39 -20.25 12.35
C ILE A 84 -9.53 -20.81 11.52
N LEU A 85 -10.58 -20.00 11.36
CA LEU A 85 -11.72 -20.25 10.48
C LEU A 85 -11.60 -19.39 9.24
N CYS A 86 -11.91 -19.94 8.07
CA CYS A 86 -12.03 -19.16 6.84
C CYS A 86 -13.33 -19.50 6.11
N ARG A 87 -13.80 -18.63 5.22
CA ARG A 87 -14.89 -19.02 4.31
C ARG A 87 -14.52 -20.24 3.50
N ARG A 88 -15.46 -21.18 3.32
CA ARG A 88 -15.26 -22.41 2.54
C ARG A 88 -14.84 -22.11 1.10
N GLY A 89 -15.46 -21.11 0.47
CA GLY A 89 -15.08 -20.65 -0.87
C GLY A 89 -13.64 -20.13 -1.00
N ASN A 90 -13.01 -19.69 0.10
CA ASN A 90 -11.64 -19.20 0.11
C ASN A 90 -10.62 -20.22 0.62
N LEU A 91 -11.04 -21.45 0.96
CA LEU A 91 -10.15 -22.48 1.49
C LEU A 91 -8.99 -22.80 0.52
N LYS A 92 -9.23 -22.69 -0.80
CA LYS A 92 -8.22 -22.85 -1.85
C LYS A 92 -7.09 -21.81 -1.81
N GLU A 93 -7.33 -20.66 -1.17
CA GLU A 93 -6.32 -19.61 -0.99
C GLU A 93 -5.37 -19.93 0.18
N ILE A 94 -5.71 -20.93 1.02
CA ILE A 94 -4.91 -21.35 2.17
C ILE A 94 -3.96 -22.46 1.76
N SER A 95 -2.67 -22.21 1.98
CA SER A 95 -1.58 -23.12 1.60
C SER A 95 -1.02 -23.92 2.77
N ASP A 96 -1.07 -23.38 3.99
CA ASP A 96 -0.57 -24.05 5.17
C ASP A 96 -1.20 -23.48 6.45
N CYS A 97 -1.34 -24.30 7.48
CA CYS A 97 -1.66 -23.88 8.84
C CYS A 97 -0.85 -24.71 9.83
N LYS A 98 -0.13 -24.05 10.73
CA LYS A 98 0.76 -24.70 11.70
C LYS A 98 0.89 -23.92 12.98
N VAL A 99 1.22 -24.63 14.06
CA VAL A 99 1.63 -24.04 15.32
C VAL A 99 3.15 -23.94 15.40
N VAL A 100 3.67 -22.80 15.85
CA VAL A 100 5.11 -22.59 16.08
C VAL A 100 5.48 -23.04 17.49
N VAL A 101 6.43 -23.98 17.59
CA VAL A 101 6.81 -24.62 18.88
C VAL A 101 8.02 -23.96 19.55
N GLY A 102 8.86 -23.23 18.81
CA GLY A 102 10.13 -22.68 19.28
C GLY A 102 10.12 -21.25 19.78
N GLU A 103 9.02 -20.51 19.61
CA GLU A 103 8.90 -19.11 20.02
C GLU A 103 7.91 -18.97 21.17
N SER A 104 8.41 -18.68 22.37
CA SER A 104 7.60 -18.55 23.58
C SER A 104 7.08 -17.11 23.75
N VAL A 105 6.14 -16.69 22.90
CA VAL A 105 5.46 -15.40 23.10
C VAL A 105 4.54 -15.43 24.33
N ALA A 106 3.97 -16.61 24.65
CA ALA A 106 3.21 -16.86 25.87
C ALA A 106 3.64 -18.16 26.54
N ARG A 107 3.48 -18.25 27.87
CA ARG A 107 3.93 -19.43 28.66
C ARG A 107 3.09 -20.69 28.39
N GLN A 108 1.83 -20.53 27.98
CA GLN A 108 0.88 -21.63 27.80
C GLN A 108 0.33 -21.73 26.38
N HIS A 109 -0.03 -20.60 25.76
CA HIS A 109 -0.49 -20.55 24.37
C HIS A 109 0.68 -20.51 23.39
N ARG A 110 0.50 -21.13 22.24
CA ARG A 110 1.44 -21.18 21.13
C ARG A 110 0.84 -20.48 19.93
N MET A 111 1.70 -19.83 19.16
CA MET A 111 1.27 -19.06 18.01
C MET A 111 0.80 -19.98 16.88
N VAL A 112 -0.42 -19.72 16.39
CA VAL A 112 -0.97 -20.35 15.18
C VAL A 112 -0.69 -19.46 13.97
N VAL A 113 -0.12 -20.05 12.93
CA VAL A 113 0.26 -19.35 11.70
C VAL A 113 -0.48 -20.00 10.54
N CYS A 114 -1.28 -19.19 9.84
CA CYS A 114 -1.94 -19.56 8.59
C CYS A 114 -1.28 -18.82 7.41
N ARG A 115 -0.85 -19.57 6.41
CA ARG A 115 -0.27 -19.04 5.17
C ARG A 115 -1.34 -18.99 4.09
N MET A 116 -1.73 -17.78 3.72
CA MET A 116 -2.73 -17.52 2.69
C MET A 116 -2.11 -16.79 1.49
N THR A 117 -2.46 -17.21 0.27
CA THR A 117 -2.03 -16.57 -0.98
C THR A 117 -3.18 -15.79 -1.60
N LEU A 118 -3.09 -14.47 -1.53
CA LEU A 118 -4.11 -13.57 -2.06
C LEU A 118 -3.71 -13.06 -3.45
N MET A 119 -4.57 -13.27 -4.43
CA MET A 119 -4.44 -12.60 -5.73
C MET A 119 -4.92 -11.16 -5.61
N VAL A 120 -3.98 -10.22 -5.47
CA VAL A 120 -4.29 -8.79 -5.50
C VAL A 120 -4.48 -8.37 -6.95
N CYS A 121 -5.72 -8.42 -7.44
CA CYS A 121 -6.08 -7.72 -8.67
C CYS A 121 -5.93 -6.22 -8.38
N LYS A 122 -4.83 -5.63 -8.87
CA LYS A 122 -4.66 -4.16 -8.84
C LYS A 122 -5.86 -3.56 -9.55
N LYS A 123 -6.81 -3.00 -8.79
CA LYS A 123 -7.87 -2.17 -9.36
C LYS A 123 -7.16 -1.14 -10.23
N LYS A 124 -7.47 -1.11 -11.53
CA LYS A 124 -6.95 -0.07 -12.42
C LYS A 124 -7.33 1.24 -11.74
N ARG A 125 -6.32 2.02 -11.31
CA ARG A 125 -6.56 3.37 -10.79
C ARG A 125 -7.42 4.07 -11.84
N SER A 126 -8.53 4.67 -11.41
CA SER A 126 -9.39 5.44 -12.30
C SER A 126 -8.51 6.37 -13.12
N LYS A 127 -8.77 6.46 -14.43
CA LYS A 127 -8.07 7.42 -15.29
C LYS A 127 -8.37 8.80 -14.70
N ILE A 128 -7.41 9.40 -14.01
CA ILE A 128 -7.53 10.77 -13.52
C ILE A 128 -7.76 11.65 -14.75
N GLU A 129 -8.81 12.47 -14.72
CA GLU A 129 -9.15 13.34 -15.83
C GLU A 129 -7.96 14.23 -16.22
N LYS A 130 -7.73 14.32 -17.53
CA LYS A 130 -6.72 15.20 -18.09
C LYS A 130 -7.16 16.65 -17.87
N LYS A 131 -6.35 17.45 -17.19
CA LYS A 131 -6.64 18.87 -16.91
C LYS A 131 -5.79 19.76 -17.81
N THR A 132 -6.35 20.87 -18.28
CA THR A 132 -5.60 21.92 -18.98
C THR A 132 -4.50 22.49 -18.07
N LYS A 133 -3.31 22.71 -18.62
CA LYS A 133 -2.14 23.19 -17.86
C LYS A 133 -2.16 24.70 -17.60
N TRP A 134 -3.17 25.20 -16.89
CA TRP A 134 -3.38 26.64 -16.64
C TRP A 134 -2.16 27.35 -16.03
N TRP A 135 -1.36 26.64 -15.23
CA TRP A 135 -0.13 27.20 -14.63
C TRP A 135 0.92 27.66 -15.64
N LYS A 136 0.86 27.22 -16.90
CA LYS A 136 1.75 27.71 -17.97
C LYS A 136 1.49 29.18 -18.32
N LEU A 137 0.33 29.74 -17.98
CA LEU A 137 0.03 31.15 -18.19
C LEU A 137 0.91 32.08 -17.36
N LYS A 138 1.66 31.56 -16.37
CA LYS A 138 2.69 32.32 -15.66
C LYS A 138 3.88 32.71 -16.54
N LYS A 139 4.04 32.05 -17.70
CA LYS A 139 5.07 32.41 -18.69
C LYS A 139 4.47 33.40 -19.68
N GLU A 140 5.15 34.51 -19.90
CA GLU A 140 4.67 35.60 -20.76
C GLU A 140 4.40 35.10 -22.20
N GLU A 141 5.34 34.36 -22.78
CA GLU A 141 5.23 33.77 -24.13
C GLU A 141 3.97 32.91 -24.30
N CYS A 142 3.67 32.05 -23.32
CA CYS A 142 2.49 31.18 -23.35
C CYS A 142 1.19 31.98 -23.14
N CYS A 143 1.25 33.08 -22.40
CA CYS A 143 0.12 33.97 -22.17
C CYS A 143 -0.24 34.74 -23.44
N GLU A 144 0.75 35.30 -24.13
CA GLU A 144 0.58 36.01 -25.39
C GLU A 144 0.06 35.10 -26.50
N GLU A 145 0.65 33.92 -26.68
CA GLU A 145 0.19 32.94 -27.67
C GLU A 145 -1.27 32.50 -27.40
N PHE A 146 -1.62 32.30 -26.13
CA PHE A 146 -2.98 31.96 -25.73
C PHE A 146 -3.97 33.10 -26.02
N ARG A 147 -3.62 34.35 -25.68
CA ARG A 147 -4.45 35.53 -25.97
C ARG A 147 -4.67 35.73 -27.47
N GLN A 148 -3.62 35.56 -28.27
CA GLN A 148 -3.71 35.71 -29.73
C GLN A 148 -4.63 34.65 -30.33
N LYS A 149 -4.45 33.37 -29.97
CA LYS A 149 -5.30 32.27 -30.46
C LYS A 149 -6.73 32.37 -29.95
N LEU A 150 -6.93 32.85 -28.72
CA LEU A 150 -8.27 33.07 -28.17
C LEU A 150 -9.00 34.19 -28.91
N ARG A 151 -8.32 35.31 -29.21
CA ARG A 151 -8.88 36.40 -30.04
C ARG A 151 -9.24 35.93 -31.44
N GLN A 152 -8.38 35.11 -32.07
CA GLN A 152 -8.69 34.51 -33.38
C GLN A 152 -9.91 33.58 -33.31
N ALA A 153 -10.00 32.74 -32.28
CA ALA A 153 -11.11 31.81 -32.10
C ALA A 153 -12.45 32.52 -31.82
N LEU A 154 -12.41 33.70 -31.21
CA LEU A 154 -13.57 34.57 -30.95
C LEU A 154 -13.82 35.60 -32.07
N GLY A 155 -13.21 35.44 -33.25
CA GLY A 155 -13.47 36.28 -34.41
C GLY A 155 -13.01 37.74 -34.26
N GLY A 156 -12.09 38.04 -33.34
CA GLY A 156 -11.59 39.39 -33.10
C GLY A 156 -12.57 40.32 -32.38
N GLN A 157 -13.69 39.80 -31.84
CA GLN A 157 -14.62 40.60 -31.06
C GLN A 157 -13.98 41.09 -29.75
N VAL A 158 -14.16 42.38 -29.47
CA VAL A 158 -13.70 43.03 -28.22
C VAL A 158 -14.67 42.72 -27.06
N VAL A 159 -15.93 42.43 -27.39
CA VAL A 159 -17.01 42.09 -26.44
C VAL A 159 -17.29 40.60 -26.54
N LEU A 160 -17.30 39.92 -25.39
CA LEU A 160 -17.59 38.49 -25.34
C LEU A 160 -19.08 38.25 -25.70
N PRO A 161 -19.41 37.15 -26.40
CA PRO A 161 -20.80 36.76 -26.61
C PRO A 161 -21.54 36.58 -25.28
N ASP A 162 -22.83 36.93 -25.24
CA ASP A 162 -23.70 36.76 -24.06
C ASP A 162 -23.88 35.28 -23.66
N ASP A 163 -23.58 34.37 -24.58
CA ASP A 163 -23.57 32.93 -24.33
C ASP A 163 -22.28 32.48 -23.64
N TRP A 164 -22.37 32.37 -22.32
CA TRP A 164 -21.30 31.89 -21.45
C TRP A 164 -20.87 30.45 -21.74
N GLU A 165 -21.79 29.55 -22.12
CA GLU A 165 -21.44 28.13 -22.31
C GLU A 165 -20.52 27.96 -23.51
N THR A 166 -20.90 28.56 -24.63
CA THR A 166 -20.11 28.58 -25.86
C THR A 166 -18.77 29.29 -25.64
N THR A 167 -18.77 30.45 -24.97
CA THR A 167 -17.54 31.19 -24.67
C THR A 167 -16.59 30.39 -23.78
N ALA A 168 -17.11 29.75 -22.73
CA ALA A 168 -16.32 28.93 -21.83
C ALA A 168 -15.78 27.66 -22.51
N GLU A 169 -16.51 27.10 -23.47
CA GLU A 169 -16.05 25.97 -24.27
C GLU A 169 -14.89 26.36 -25.18
N VAL A 170 -14.99 27.49 -25.89
CA VAL A 170 -13.92 28.05 -26.74
C VAL A 170 -12.66 28.35 -25.91
N ILE A 171 -12.80 28.92 -24.71
CA ILE A 171 -11.68 29.16 -23.78
C ILE A 171 -11.03 27.83 -23.36
N ARG A 172 -11.83 26.83 -22.98
CA ARG A 172 -11.33 25.51 -22.58
C ARG A 172 -10.61 24.80 -23.72
N GLU A 173 -11.14 24.86 -24.94
CA GLU A 173 -10.56 24.22 -26.11
C GLU A 173 -9.26 24.90 -26.55
N THR A 174 -9.26 26.23 -26.64
CA THR A 174 -8.05 27.02 -26.90
C THR A 174 -6.99 26.73 -25.84
N GLY A 175 -7.38 26.65 -24.57
CA GLY A 175 -6.48 26.33 -23.46
C GLY A 175 -5.86 24.94 -23.62
N ARG A 176 -6.66 23.95 -24.03
CA ARG A 176 -6.17 22.60 -24.33
C ARG A 176 -5.19 22.57 -25.51
N LYS A 177 -5.44 23.37 -26.56
CA LYS A 177 -4.58 23.44 -27.76
C LYS A 177 -3.24 24.13 -27.47
N VAL A 178 -3.25 25.26 -26.76
CA VAL A 178 -2.04 26.08 -26.53
C VAL A 178 -1.24 25.59 -25.33
N LEU A 179 -1.89 25.43 -24.17
CA LEU A 179 -1.18 25.07 -22.93
C LEU A 179 -0.92 23.55 -22.87
N GLY A 180 -1.69 22.78 -23.63
CA GLY A 180 -1.69 21.34 -23.61
C GLY A 180 -2.48 20.78 -22.43
N VAL A 181 -2.72 19.47 -22.48
CA VAL A 181 -3.38 18.71 -21.41
C VAL A 181 -2.35 17.99 -20.54
N SER A 182 -2.63 17.88 -19.25
CA SER A 182 -1.86 17.02 -18.35
C SER A 182 -2.06 15.55 -18.76
N SER A 183 -1.04 14.72 -18.53
CA SER A 183 -1.11 13.29 -18.86
C SER A 183 -2.01 12.49 -17.89
N GLY A 184 -2.73 13.16 -16.98
CA GLY A 184 -3.48 12.54 -15.89
C GLY A 184 -2.60 11.94 -14.78
N ARG A 185 -1.29 11.78 -15.02
CA ARG A 185 -0.33 11.50 -13.95
C ARG A 185 0.04 12.82 -13.30
N ARG A 186 -0.25 12.96 -12.00
CA ARG A 186 0.59 13.81 -11.17
C ARG A 186 2.00 13.24 -11.37
N LYS A 187 2.89 13.97 -12.05
CA LYS A 187 4.31 13.77 -11.77
C LYS A 187 4.35 14.04 -10.28
N GLU A 188 4.46 12.99 -9.47
CA GLU A 188 5.23 13.17 -8.24
C GLU A 188 6.51 13.81 -8.76
N ASP A 189 6.74 15.06 -8.40
CA ASP A 189 8.04 15.67 -8.60
C ASP A 189 9.01 14.83 -7.76
N LYS A 190 9.46 13.75 -8.39
CA LYS A 190 10.54 12.88 -7.94
C LYS A 190 11.88 13.58 -8.15
N GLU A 191 11.86 14.78 -8.73
CA GLU A 191 12.89 15.77 -8.50
C GLU A 191 12.80 16.13 -7.02
N THR A 192 13.42 15.27 -6.23
CA THR A 192 13.64 15.48 -4.82
C THR A 192 14.14 16.90 -4.67
N TRP A 193 13.64 17.65 -3.70
CA TRP A 193 13.93 19.06 -3.44
C TRP A 193 15.44 19.47 -3.41
N TRP A 194 16.36 18.51 -3.43
CA TRP A 194 17.81 18.68 -3.57
C TRP A 194 18.36 18.44 -5.00
N TRP A 195 17.50 18.15 -5.98
CA TRP A 195 17.90 17.85 -7.36
C TRP A 195 18.36 19.12 -8.08
N ASN A 196 19.51 19.05 -8.75
CA ASN A 196 20.08 20.18 -9.49
C ASN A 196 20.64 19.71 -10.86
N GLU A 197 20.95 20.67 -11.73
CA GLU A 197 21.45 20.40 -13.09
C GLU A 197 22.79 19.62 -13.06
N GLU A 198 23.64 19.89 -12.08
CA GLU A 198 24.96 19.25 -11.94
C GLU A 198 24.85 17.74 -11.61
N VAL A 199 23.91 17.37 -10.73
CA VAL A 199 23.58 15.97 -10.43
C VAL A 199 22.97 15.31 -11.67
N GLN A 200 22.10 16.00 -12.39
CA GLN A 200 21.49 15.48 -13.60
C GLN A 200 22.53 15.15 -14.68
N ASP A 201 23.42 16.09 -15.00
CA ASP A 201 24.51 15.89 -15.96
C ASP A 201 25.45 14.76 -15.53
N SER A 202 25.85 14.74 -14.24
CA SER A 202 26.69 13.67 -13.69
C SER A 202 26.03 12.28 -13.82
N VAL A 203 24.73 12.17 -13.55
CA VAL A 203 23.97 10.91 -13.70
C VAL A 203 23.87 10.49 -15.16
N GLN A 204 23.68 11.44 -16.09
CA GLN A 204 23.67 11.16 -17.53
C GLN A 204 25.02 10.61 -17.99
N ARG A 205 26.14 11.25 -17.62
CA ARG A 205 27.50 10.77 -17.92
C ARG A 205 27.75 9.36 -17.39
N LYS A 206 27.33 9.07 -16.15
CA LYS A 206 27.42 7.71 -15.56
C LYS A 206 26.62 6.69 -16.37
N ARG A 207 25.42 7.05 -16.84
CA ARG A 207 24.59 6.15 -17.68
C ARG A 207 25.26 5.84 -19.02
N LEU A 208 25.86 6.84 -19.66
CA LEU A 208 26.61 6.65 -20.90
C LEU A 208 27.82 5.71 -20.70
N ALA A 209 28.57 5.91 -19.62
CA ALA A 209 29.70 5.03 -19.29
C ALA A 209 29.26 3.60 -18.94
N LYS A 210 28.11 3.43 -18.26
CA LYS A 210 27.53 2.11 -18.00
C LYS A 210 27.18 1.41 -19.31
N LYS A 211 26.56 2.12 -20.25
CA LYS A 211 26.23 1.59 -21.59
C LYS A 211 27.48 1.13 -22.34
N LYS A 212 28.57 1.92 -22.31
CA LYS A 212 29.86 1.53 -22.91
C LYS A 212 30.44 0.26 -22.26
N TRP A 213 30.46 0.20 -20.92
CA TRP A 213 30.91 -1.00 -20.21
C TRP A 213 30.05 -2.24 -20.51
N ASP A 214 28.73 -2.08 -20.64
CA ASP A 214 27.83 -3.18 -20.97
C ASP A 214 28.05 -3.73 -22.39
N MET A 215 28.52 -2.90 -23.32
CA MET A 215 28.86 -3.31 -24.69
C MET A 215 30.24 -4.01 -24.76
N ASP A 216 31.29 -3.35 -24.29
CA ASP A 216 32.66 -3.82 -24.56
C ASP A 216 33.20 -4.74 -23.46
N ARG A 217 32.61 -4.69 -22.25
CA ARG A 217 32.99 -5.46 -21.04
C ARG A 217 34.47 -5.43 -20.65
N THR A 218 35.24 -4.44 -21.11
CA THR A 218 36.65 -4.25 -20.77
C THR A 218 36.84 -3.70 -19.35
N GLU A 219 38.03 -3.91 -18.77
CA GLU A 219 38.34 -3.44 -17.41
C GLU A 219 38.54 -1.91 -17.38
N GLU A 220 39.03 -1.29 -18.46
CA GLU A 220 39.14 0.17 -18.56
C GLU A 220 37.75 0.83 -18.49
N ASN A 221 36.79 0.31 -19.25
CA ASN A 221 35.41 0.82 -19.23
C ASN A 221 34.74 0.62 -17.87
N ARG A 222 35.07 -0.47 -17.16
CA ARG A 222 34.61 -0.71 -15.79
C ARG A 222 35.19 0.31 -14.81
N GLN A 223 36.46 0.67 -14.95
CA GLN A 223 37.11 1.69 -14.12
C GLN A 223 36.48 3.07 -14.36
N VAL A 224 36.30 3.48 -15.61
CA VAL A 224 35.63 4.74 -15.98
C VAL A 224 34.21 4.81 -15.40
N TYR A 225 33.43 3.72 -15.50
CA TYR A 225 32.11 3.65 -14.88
C TYR A 225 32.16 3.80 -13.35
N LYS A 226 33.08 3.11 -12.66
CA LYS A 226 33.25 3.21 -11.20
C LYS A 226 33.63 4.62 -10.75
N GLU A 227 34.50 5.30 -11.48
CA GLU A 227 34.89 6.68 -11.20
C GLU A 227 33.71 7.65 -11.34
N LEU A 228 32.95 7.54 -12.44
CA LEU A 228 31.75 8.35 -12.64
C LEU A 228 30.67 8.02 -11.61
N GLN A 229 30.55 6.77 -11.17
CA GLN A 229 29.67 6.40 -10.07
C GLN A 229 30.08 7.07 -8.75
N ARG A 230 31.37 7.09 -8.42
CA ARG A 230 31.88 7.81 -7.24
C ARG A 230 31.62 9.31 -7.35
N ARG A 231 31.84 9.90 -8.54
CA ARG A 231 31.57 11.32 -8.80
C ARG A 231 30.10 11.65 -8.61
N VAL A 232 29.19 10.86 -9.17
CA VAL A 232 27.73 11.00 -8.94
C VAL A 232 27.39 10.94 -7.46
N ASN A 233 27.94 9.99 -6.71
CA ASN A 233 27.67 9.88 -5.28
C ASN A 233 28.14 11.12 -4.51
N ARG A 234 29.30 11.69 -4.88
CA ARG A 234 29.80 12.94 -4.30
C ARG A 234 28.88 14.12 -4.62
N GLU A 235 28.49 14.29 -5.88
CA GLU A 235 27.61 15.40 -6.27
C GLU A 235 26.21 15.30 -5.65
N VAL A 236 25.66 14.08 -5.57
CA VAL A 236 24.40 13.84 -4.84
C VAL A 236 24.56 14.19 -3.36
N SER A 237 25.69 13.85 -2.74
CA SER A 237 25.94 14.18 -1.34
C SER A 237 26.05 15.69 -1.13
N LYS A 238 26.79 16.41 -1.99
CA LYS A 238 26.91 17.87 -1.93
C LYS A 238 25.56 18.57 -2.14
N ALA A 239 24.80 18.14 -3.15
CA ALA A 239 23.49 18.71 -3.45
C ALA A 239 22.50 18.51 -2.29
N LYS A 240 22.50 17.31 -1.68
CA LYS A 240 21.73 17.04 -0.46
C LYS A 240 22.17 17.92 0.70
N GLN A 241 23.47 18.04 0.94
CA GLN A 241 24.00 18.85 2.04
C GLN A 241 23.58 20.32 1.87
N LYS A 242 23.83 20.90 0.69
CA LYS A 242 23.44 22.27 0.38
C LYS A 242 21.94 22.50 0.57
N ALA A 243 21.12 21.58 0.10
CA ALA A 243 19.67 21.67 0.28
C ALA A 243 19.31 21.61 1.78
N TYR A 244 19.91 20.71 2.56
CA TYR A 244 19.70 20.69 4.01
C TYR A 244 20.13 21.99 4.68
N ASP A 245 21.27 22.56 4.31
CA ASP A 245 21.76 23.82 4.87
C ASP A 245 20.78 24.98 4.54
N GLU A 246 20.28 25.05 3.31
CA GLU A 246 19.23 26.01 2.89
C GLU A 246 17.90 25.77 3.63
N LEU A 247 17.55 24.50 3.89
CA LEU A 247 16.38 24.17 4.69
C LEU A 247 16.54 24.63 6.14
N TYR A 248 17.68 24.36 6.77
CA TYR A 248 17.93 24.74 8.17
C TYR A 248 17.96 26.25 8.34
N THR A 249 18.66 26.98 7.47
CA THR A 249 18.64 28.46 7.46
C THR A 249 17.23 29.03 7.29
N ARG A 250 16.38 28.39 6.47
CA ARG A 250 14.97 28.78 6.33
C ARG A 250 14.14 28.46 7.58
N LEU A 251 14.42 27.34 8.27
CA LEU A 251 13.75 26.96 9.51
C LEU A 251 14.03 27.94 10.66
N ASP A 252 15.17 28.65 10.64
CA ASP A 252 15.51 29.70 11.61
C ASP A 252 14.72 31.01 11.39
N THR A 253 13.92 31.09 10.32
CA THR A 253 13.05 32.25 10.06
C THR A 253 11.63 32.03 10.62
N ARG A 254 10.92 33.13 10.91
CA ARG A 254 9.52 33.10 11.40
C ARG A 254 8.53 32.44 10.42
N GLU A 255 8.89 32.37 9.13
CA GLU A 255 8.10 31.66 8.11
C GLU A 255 8.39 30.14 8.08
N GLY A 256 9.61 29.74 8.47
CA GLY A 256 10.06 28.34 8.53
C GLY A 256 9.51 27.54 9.71
N GLU A 257 9.03 28.19 10.77
CA GLU A 257 8.44 27.53 11.94
C GLU A 257 7.28 26.58 11.55
N LYS A 258 6.45 26.99 10.57
CA LYS A 258 5.36 26.16 10.04
C LYS A 258 5.84 24.92 9.29
N ASP A 259 7.00 25.01 8.66
CA ASP A 259 7.63 23.89 7.96
C ASP A 259 8.26 22.90 8.95
N LEU A 260 8.79 23.37 10.10
CA LEU A 260 9.27 22.53 11.20
C LEU A 260 8.14 21.65 11.75
N TYR A 261 6.99 22.25 12.08
CA TYR A 261 5.81 21.51 12.55
C TYR A 261 5.27 20.55 11.49
N ARG A 262 5.47 20.83 10.19
CA ARG A 262 5.08 19.92 9.11
C ARG A 262 6.02 18.71 9.05
N LEU A 263 7.33 18.92 9.14
CA LEU A 263 8.36 17.88 9.16
C LEU A 263 8.20 16.96 10.38
N ALA A 264 7.98 17.54 11.57
CA ALA A 264 7.73 16.78 12.79
C ALA A 264 6.48 15.89 12.67
N ARG A 265 5.37 16.42 12.16
CA ARG A 265 4.13 15.65 11.90
C ARG A 265 4.29 14.58 10.83
N GLN A 266 5.23 14.74 9.90
CA GLN A 266 5.50 13.70 8.91
C GLN A 266 6.32 12.57 9.52
N ARG A 267 7.38 12.89 10.28
CA ARG A 267 8.17 11.89 11.01
C ARG A 267 7.33 11.07 12.01
N ASP A 268 6.45 11.74 12.76
CA ASP A 268 5.52 11.06 13.68
C ASP A 268 4.56 10.10 12.94
N ARG A 269 4.12 10.45 11.73
CA ARG A 269 3.30 9.55 10.90
C ARG A 269 4.10 8.38 10.33
N ASP A 270 5.34 8.62 9.90
CA ASP A 270 6.20 7.60 9.30
C ASP A 270 6.69 6.59 10.35
N GLY A 271 6.84 7.01 11.61
CA GLY A 271 7.23 6.15 12.74
C GLY A 271 6.09 5.35 13.38
N LYS A 272 4.85 5.51 12.92
CA LYS A 272 3.70 4.74 13.40
C LYS A 272 3.51 3.49 12.54
N ASP A 273 3.63 2.31 13.16
CA ASP A 273 3.37 1.01 12.53
C ASP A 273 1.94 0.89 11.98
N VAL A 274 1.00 1.67 12.55
CA VAL A 274 -0.39 1.76 12.11
C VAL A 274 -0.70 3.20 11.70
N GLN A 275 -0.62 3.48 10.40
CA GLN A 275 -0.94 4.81 9.85
C GLN A 275 -2.45 5.10 9.79
N GLN A 276 -3.29 4.06 9.82
CA GLN A 276 -4.75 4.16 9.92
C GLN A 276 -5.29 3.06 10.82
N VAL A 277 -5.78 3.42 12.00
CA VAL A 277 -6.71 2.57 12.75
C VAL A 277 -8.10 2.87 12.21
N ARG A 278 -8.64 1.98 11.37
CA ARG A 278 -10.06 2.05 11.01
C ARG A 278 -10.87 1.44 12.15
N VAL A 279 -11.44 2.32 12.97
CA VAL A 279 -12.35 1.90 14.02
C VAL A 279 -13.73 1.66 13.41
N ILE A 280 -14.28 0.47 13.61
CA ILE A 280 -15.67 0.15 13.28
C ILE A 280 -16.54 0.88 14.30
N LYS A 281 -17.37 1.81 13.82
CA LYS A 281 -18.37 2.52 14.61
C LYS A 281 -19.71 1.77 14.53
N ASP A 282 -20.49 1.78 15.60
CA ASP A 282 -21.89 1.33 15.55
C ASP A 282 -22.77 2.31 14.76
N ARG A 283 -24.07 1.97 14.59
CA ARG A 283 -25.04 2.81 13.86
C ARG A 283 -25.19 4.22 14.44
N ASP A 284 -24.85 4.42 15.71
CA ASP A 284 -24.91 5.70 16.42
C ASP A 284 -23.56 6.44 16.40
N GLY A 285 -22.59 5.95 15.63
CA GLY A 285 -21.28 6.56 15.46
C GLY A 285 -20.34 6.40 16.66
N ARG A 286 -20.69 5.56 17.64
CA ARG A 286 -19.88 5.33 18.84
C ARG A 286 -18.81 4.28 18.57
N VAL A 287 -17.61 4.58 19.05
CA VAL A 287 -16.47 3.67 19.08
C VAL A 287 -16.59 2.84 20.34
N ARG A 288 -16.76 1.51 20.23
CA ARG A 288 -16.65 0.63 21.39
C ARG A 288 -15.20 0.20 21.57
N SER A 289 -14.48 0.86 22.46
CA SER A 289 -13.33 0.24 23.11
C SER A 289 -13.84 -0.76 24.15
N LYS A 290 -13.24 -1.94 24.19
CA LYS A 290 -13.40 -2.86 25.31
C LYS A 290 -12.71 -2.30 26.54
#